data_AF-A0A5K0X0U7-F1
#
_entry.id   AF-A0A5K0X0U7-F1
#
_cell.length_a   1.000
_cell.length_b   1.000
_cell.length_c   1.000
_cell.angle_alpha   90.00
_cell.angle_beta   90.00
_cell.angle_gamma   90.00
#
_symmetry.space_group_name_H-M   'P 1'
#
loop_
_entity.id
_entity.type
_entity.pdbx_description
1 polymer ?
#
loop_
_entity_poly.entity_id
_entity_poly.type
_entity_poly.pdbx_seq_one_letter_code
_entity_poly.pdbx_strand_id
1 'polypeptide(L)' 'SGKFGKINKPVHFPEELDLTPYMSEQDIRLPSYKLYGVVVHLDVMNASFSGHYVCYVKAKHDKWYKIDDSK' A
#
# COMPACT_ATOMS: atom_id res chain seq x y z
N SER A 1 0.62 2.28 21.68
CA SER A 1 -0.53 2.77 20.91
C SER A 1 -0.72 4.23 21.28
N GLY A 2 -0.64 5.17 20.32
CA GLY A 2 -0.81 6.60 20.61
C GLY A 2 -2.26 6.94 20.98
N LYS A 3 -2.48 8.13 21.55
CA LYS A 3 -3.76 8.59 22.14
C LYS A 3 -5.01 8.49 21.24
N PHE A 4 -4.86 8.23 19.94
CA PHE A 4 -5.91 8.34 18.93
C PHE A 4 -6.05 7.12 18.00
N GLY A 5 -5.44 5.99 18.38
CA GLY A 5 -5.82 4.67 17.86
C GLY A 5 -5.31 4.28 16.47
N LYS A 6 -4.41 5.04 15.82
CA LYS A 6 -3.78 4.55 14.59
C LYS A 6 -2.82 3.38 14.89
N ILE A 7 -2.97 2.29 14.16
CA ILE A 7 -2.05 1.14 14.21
C ILE A 7 -0.86 1.44 13.32
N ASN A 8 0.27 1.82 13.93
CA ASN A 8 1.53 2.12 13.24
C ASN A 8 2.51 0.93 13.26
N LYS A 9 1.99 -0.30 13.32
CA LYS A 9 2.80 -1.51 13.20
C LYS A 9 3.40 -1.56 11.79
N PRO A 10 4.71 -1.82 11.63
CA PRO A 10 5.30 -2.04 10.32
C PRO A 10 4.63 -3.21 9.60
N VAL A 11 4.24 -3.00 8.35
CA VAL A 11 3.76 -4.04 7.44
C VAL A 11 4.72 -4.08 6.25
N HIS A 12 5.22 -5.27 5.93
CA HIS A 12 6.04 -5.49 4.74
C HIS A 12 5.16 -6.12 3.68
N PHE A 13 5.27 -5.65 2.45
CA PHE A 13 4.50 -6.14 1.31
C PHE A 13 5.45 -6.32 0.12
N PRO A 14 5.25 -7.35 -0.71
CA PRO A 14 6.08 -7.58 -1.87
C PRO A 14 5.62 -6.70 -3.05
N GLU A 15 6.50 -6.55 -4.05
CA GLU A 15 6.11 -5.95 -5.33
C GLU A 15 5.34 -6.94 -6.22
N GLU A 16 5.59 -8.24 -6.07
CA GLU A 16 4.86 -9.31 -6.75
C GLU A 16 4.12 -10.15 -5.70
N LEU A 17 2.80 -10.27 -5.84
CA LEU A 17 1.93 -10.97 -4.91
C LEU A 17 1.33 -12.19 -5.62
N ASP A 18 1.68 -13.38 -5.13
CA ASP A 18 1.03 -14.62 -5.52
C ASP A 18 -0.15 -14.91 -4.58
N LEU A 19 -1.37 -14.87 -5.11
CA LEU A 19 -2.57 -15.20 -4.34
C LEU A 19 -2.94 -16.68 -4.36
N THR A 20 -2.23 -17.52 -5.13
CA THR A 20 -2.53 -18.95 -5.31
C THR A 20 -2.72 -19.70 -3.98
N PRO A 21 -1.90 -19.50 -2.93
CA PRO A 21 -2.05 -20.22 -1.67
C PRO A 21 -3.33 -19.88 -0.89
N TYR A 22 -4.03 -18.81 -1.26
CA TYR A 22 -5.18 -18.26 -0.53
C TYR A 22 -6.52 -18.46 -1.26
N MET A 23 -6.54 -19.13 -2.42
CA MET A 23 -7.73 -19.34 -3.23
C MET A 23 -8.28 -20.77 -3.04
N SER A 24 -9.61 -20.91 -3.02
CA SER A 24 -10.30 -22.20 -2.87
C SER A 24 -10.22 -23.09 -4.10
N GLU A 25 -10.18 -22.46 -5.28
CA GLU A 25 -10.05 -23.14 -6.57
C GLU A 25 -8.71 -22.77 -7.19
N GLN A 26 -7.94 -23.78 -7.56
CA GLN A 26 -6.75 -23.63 -8.39
C GLN A 26 -7.20 -23.53 -9.85
N ASP A 27 -7.99 -22.50 -10.18
CA ASP A 27 -8.35 -22.22 -11.57
C ASP A 27 -7.12 -21.71 -12.34
N ILE A 28 -7.12 -21.93 -13.65
CA ILE A 28 -5.99 -21.93 -14.60
C ILE A 28 -5.32 -20.55 -14.77
N ARG A 29 -5.87 -19.49 -14.17
CA ARG A 29 -5.32 -18.14 -14.26
C ARG A 29 -4.40 -17.89 -13.08
N LEU A 30 -3.09 -17.78 -13.35
CA LEU A 30 -2.09 -17.37 -12.36
C LEU A 30 -2.54 -16.06 -11.68
N PRO A 31 -2.98 -16.08 -10.40
CA PRO A 31 -3.50 -14.91 -9.71
C PRO A 31 -2.33 -14.09 -9.15
N SER A 32 -1.38 -13.75 -10.04
CA SER A 32 -0.19 -12.97 -9.74
C SER A 32 -0.46 -11.50 -9.99
N TYR A 33 -0.18 -10.68 -8.98
CA TYR A 33 -0.41 -9.23 -9.01
C TYR A 33 0.92 -8.51 -8.87
N LYS A 34 1.07 -7.40 -9.61
CA LYS A 34 2.19 -6.47 -9.43
C LYS A 34 1.71 -5.22 -8.73
N LEU A 35 2.45 -4.80 -7.71
CA LEU A 35 2.17 -3.57 -6.98
C LEU A 35 2.25 -2.38 -7.93
N TYR A 36 1.13 -1.68 -8.08
CA TYR A 36 1.03 -0.52 -8.95
C TYR A 36 1.08 0.81 -8.18
N GLY A 37 0.57 0.82 -6.96
CA GLY A 37 0.53 2.03 -6.16
C GLY A 37 0.39 1.75 -4.66
N VAL A 38 0.82 2.71 -3.84
CA VAL A 38 0.70 2.69 -2.39
C VAL A 38 0.11 4.01 -1.94
N VAL A 39 -1.03 4.00 -1.26
CA VAL A 39 -1.59 5.17 -0.59
C VAL A 39 -1.08 5.18 0.86
N VAL A 40 -0.51 6.29 1.28
CA VAL A 40 0.14 6.43 2.59
C VAL A 40 -0.55 7.53 3.37
N HIS A 41 -1.03 7.19 4.56
CA HIS A 41 -1.51 8.17 5.54
C HIS A 41 -0.38 8.61 6.46
N LEU A 42 0.03 9.87 6.32
CA LEU A 42 0.98 10.57 7.18
C LEU A 42 0.20 11.24 8.31
N ASP A 43 0.24 10.62 9.49
CA ASP A 43 -0.40 11.18 10.67
C ASP A 43 0.54 12.07 11.48
N VAL A 44 -0.06 12.88 12.35
CA VAL A 44 0.62 13.55 13.45
C VAL A 44 0.12 12.91 14.75
N MET A 45 1.04 12.55 15.65
CA MET A 45 0.73 11.96 16.97
C MET A 45 -0.07 10.63 16.95
N ASN A 46 0.06 9.79 15.92
CA ASN A 46 -0.73 8.55 15.76
C ASN A 46 -2.25 8.80 15.67
N ALA A 47 -2.65 9.95 15.11
CA ALA A 47 -4.05 10.24 14.81
C ALA A 47 -4.57 9.40 13.64
N SER A 48 -5.78 8.86 13.78
CA SER A 48 -6.49 8.15 12.71
C SER A 48 -7.55 9.03 12.02
N PHE A 49 -7.93 10.14 12.64
CA PHE A 49 -8.96 11.06 12.16
C PHE A 49 -8.40 12.32 11.48
N SER A 50 -7.08 12.51 11.51
CA SER A 50 -6.40 13.65 10.88
C SER A 50 -5.00 13.25 10.41
N GLY A 51 -4.54 13.93 9.36
CA GLY A 51 -3.26 13.65 8.73
C GLY A 51 -3.24 14.16 7.30
N HIS A 52 -2.28 13.67 6.53
CA HIS A 52 -2.08 13.97 5.12
C HIS A 52 -1.95 12.67 4.33
N TYR A 53 -2.61 12.58 3.18
CA TYR A 53 -2.46 11.44 2.29
C TYR A 53 -1.49 11.79 1.17
N VAL A 54 -0.54 10.89 0.93
CA VAL A 54 0.32 10.90 -0.26
C VAL A 54 0.19 9.54 -0.95
N CYS A 55 0.59 9.44 -2.21
CA CYS A 55 0.72 8.14 -2.84
C CYS A 55 2.04 7.96 -3.57
N TYR A 56 2.47 6.71 -3.69
CA TYR A 56 3.53 6.30 -4.60
C TYR A 56 2.88 5.54 -5.74
N VAL A 57 3.16 5.94 -6.98
CA VAL A 57 2.58 5.31 -8.17
C VAL A 57 3.70 4.83 -9.09
N LYS A 58 3.54 3.61 -9.59
CA LYS A 58 4.46 3.01 -10.55
C LYS A 58 4.13 3.51 -11.94
N ALA A 59 5.15 3.97 -12.65
CA ALA A 59 5.05 4.40 -14.04
C ALA A 59 5.86 3.45 -14.96
N LYS A 60 6.03 3.86 -16.22
CA LYS A 60 6.84 3.13 -17.20
C LYS A 60 8.27 2.91 -16.69
N HIS A 61 8.89 1.81 -17.12
CA HIS A 61 10.27 1.43 -16.76
C HIS A 61 10.47 1.23 -15.26
N ASP A 62 9.46 0.70 -14.55
CA ASP A 62 9.50 0.39 -13.12
C ASP A 62 9.90 1.58 -12.22
N LYS A 63 9.66 2.80 -12.69
CA LYS A 63 9.94 4.02 -11.93
C LYS A 63 8.78 4.35 -10.98
N TRP A 64 9.14 4.66 -9.75
CA TRP A 64 8.19 5.08 -8.72
C TRP A 64 8.19 6.60 -8.57
N TYR A 65 7.00 7.17 -8.47
CA TYR A 65 6.79 8.60 -8.28
C TYR A 65 5.96 8.82 -7.03
N LYS A 66 6.43 9.72 -6.15
CA LYS A 66 5.62 10.23 -5.05
C LYS A 66 4.73 11.34 -5.59
N ILE A 67 3.44 11.23 -5.35
CA ILE A 67 2.44 12.26 -5.63
C ILE A 67 1.98 12.82 -4.29
N ASP A 68 2.09 14.15 -4.15
CA ASP A 68 1.81 14.90 -2.93
C ASP A 68 0.99 16.13 -3.32
N ASP A 69 -0.28 15.90 -3.67
CA ASP A 69 -1.19 16.90 -4.23
C ASP A 69 -0.57 17.68 -5.41
N SER A 70 -0.52 19.01 -5.29
CA SER A 70 0.08 19.93 -6.26
C SER A 70 1.56 20.25 -5.97
N LYS A 71 2.21 19.55 -5.02
CA LYS A 71 3.65 19.72 -4.74
C LYS A 71 4.53 18.89 -5.67
#